data_AF-A0A316BAW9-F1
#
_entry.id   AF-A0A316BAW9-F1
#
_cell.length_a   1.000
_cell.length_b   1.000
_cell.length_c   1.000
_cell.angle_alpha   90.00
_cell.angle_beta   90.00
_cell.angle_gamma   90.00
#
_symmetry.space_group_name_H-M   'P 1'
#
loop_
_entity.id
_entity.type
_entity.pdbx_description
1 polymer ?
#
loop_
_entity_poly.entity_id
_entity_poly.type
_entity_poly.pdbx_seq_one_letter_code
_entity_poly.pdbx_strand_id
1 'polypeptide(L)'
;MEVHTGKIISAQKKPTHFMLAAKIVILVATVVLYVMQMLIAVPLFGAFVLEENWGELDNTRLSAVGILLVVALVLDLVSFILAIIGSAKQEDPKTKMTIIIKALFIPFFLINITLYILAFMGMFNPFLMWAIPLVMVIGVCLTYAYMFMSSWPDIIYMLIYTIKSKRRPKLGMVLGLVFEFFFVIDIVGAILINKAYKESLAVLINKAYKESLEETV
;
A
#
# COMPACT_ATOMS: atom_id res chain seq x y z
N MET A 1 -18.29 28.98 -35.99
CA MET A 1 -18.11 27.52 -35.79
C MET A 1 -17.22 27.36 -34.57
N GLU A 2 -17.84 27.34 -33.39
CA GLU A 2 -17.15 27.39 -32.10
C GLU A 2 -16.73 25.99 -31.66
N VAL A 3 -15.43 25.70 -31.82
CA VAL A 3 -14.55 25.15 -30.78
C VAL A 3 -15.22 24.15 -29.80
N HIS A 4 -15.51 22.94 -30.28
CA HIS A 4 -15.87 21.80 -29.41
C HIS A 4 -14.67 21.21 -28.62
N THR A 5 -13.49 21.82 -28.70
CA THR A 5 -12.25 21.40 -28.02
C THR A 5 -12.31 21.51 -26.49
N GLY A 6 -13.31 22.20 -25.92
CA GLY A 6 -13.47 22.34 -24.45
C GLY A 6 -13.94 21.08 -23.70
N LYS A 7 -14.49 20.07 -24.40
CA LYS A 7 -15.02 18.85 -23.73
C LYS A 7 -13.99 17.75 -23.50
N ILE A 8 -12.86 17.75 -24.21
CA ILE A 8 -11.86 16.66 -24.10
C ILE A 8 -10.88 16.93 -22.94
N ILE A 9 -10.67 18.20 -22.58
CA ILE A 9 -9.72 18.60 -21.52
C ILE A 9 -10.40 18.77 -20.14
N SER A 10 -11.72 18.97 -20.08
CA SER A 10 -12.44 19.25 -18.82
C SER A 10 -12.86 18.01 -18.01
N ALA A 11 -12.47 16.81 -18.41
CA ALA A 11 -12.76 15.59 -17.65
C ALA A 11 -11.76 15.30 -16.50
N GLN A 12 -11.01 16.30 -16.01
CA GLN A 12 -10.56 16.27 -14.62
C GLN A 12 -11.79 16.44 -13.71
N LYS A 13 -12.59 15.37 -13.59
CA LYS A 13 -13.65 15.28 -12.58
C LYS A 13 -13.03 15.63 -11.23
N LYS A 14 -13.62 16.59 -10.51
CA LYS A 14 -13.34 16.84 -9.09
C LYS A 14 -13.18 15.48 -8.39
N PRO A 15 -12.19 15.32 -7.47
CA PRO A 15 -12.02 14.06 -6.76
C PRO A 15 -13.37 13.70 -6.16
N THR A 16 -13.93 12.58 -6.58
CA THR A 16 -15.23 12.14 -6.11
C THR A 16 -15.12 11.84 -4.61
N HIS A 17 -16.24 11.88 -3.89
CA HIS A 17 -16.27 11.51 -2.47
C HIS A 17 -15.62 10.13 -2.21
N PHE A 18 -15.63 9.22 -3.20
CA PHE A 18 -14.95 7.92 -3.16
C PHE A 18 -13.42 8.02 -3.17
N MET A 19 -12.87 8.92 -3.99
CA MET A 19 -11.42 9.17 -4.00
C MET A 19 -10.94 9.70 -2.66
N LEU A 20 -11.69 10.63 -2.07
CA LEU A 20 -11.37 11.19 -0.76
C LEU A 20 -11.49 10.11 0.33
N ALA A 21 -12.58 9.34 0.34
CA ALA A 21 -12.83 8.29 1.33
C ALA A 21 -11.68 7.28 1.38
N ALA A 22 -11.25 6.70 0.25
CA ALA A 22 -10.15 5.72 0.33
C ALA A 22 -8.78 6.35 0.64
N LYS A 23 -8.56 7.65 0.39
CA LYS A 23 -7.34 8.32 0.90
C LYS A 23 -7.35 8.38 2.41
N ILE A 24 -8.50 8.74 3.00
CA ILE A 24 -8.69 8.80 4.45
C ILE A 24 -8.51 7.39 5.04
N VAL A 25 -9.14 6.36 4.45
CA VAL A 25 -9.03 4.98 4.93
C VAL A 25 -7.58 4.52 4.99
N ILE A 26 -6.80 4.72 3.92
CA ILE A 26 -5.40 4.27 3.92
C ILE A 26 -4.55 5.09 4.90
N LEU A 27 -4.82 6.40 5.03
CA LEU A 27 -4.11 7.23 6.01
C LEU A 27 -4.39 6.77 7.44
N VAL A 28 -5.66 6.49 7.77
CA VAL A 28 -6.05 5.97 9.08
C VAL A 28 -5.42 4.60 9.32
N ALA A 29 -5.43 3.70 8.33
CA ALA A 29 -4.77 2.39 8.42
C ALA A 29 -3.27 2.55 8.72
N THR A 30 -2.60 3.47 8.02
CA THR A 30 -1.17 3.76 8.24
C THR A 30 -0.93 4.24 9.67
N VAL A 31 -1.75 5.16 10.19
CA VAL A 31 -1.65 5.64 11.57
C VAL A 31 -1.86 4.50 12.58
N VAL A 32 -2.87 3.66 12.36
CA VAL A 32 -3.15 2.49 13.22
C VAL A 32 -1.95 1.56 13.29
N LEU A 33 -1.29 1.29 12.16
CA LEU A 33 -0.09 0.45 12.13
C LEU A 33 1.07 1.06 12.92
N TYR A 34 1.30 2.37 12.77
CA TYR A 34 2.32 3.08 13.55
C TYR A 34 2.01 3.06 15.06
N VAL A 35 0.76 3.29 15.46
CA VAL A 35 0.37 3.23 16.88
C VAL A 35 0.57 1.83 17.44
N MET A 36 0.16 0.80 16.70
CA MET A 36 0.37 -0.60 17.07
C MET A 36 1.86 -0.91 17.26
N GLN A 37 2.70 -0.43 16.34
CA GLN A 37 4.14 -0.62 16.43
C GLN A 37 4.75 0.11 17.63
N MET A 38 4.33 1.34 17.92
CA MET A 38 4.81 2.09 19.08
C MET A 38 4.44 1.43 20.41
N LEU A 39 3.25 0.81 20.51
CA LEU A 39 2.82 0.05 21.68
C LEU A 39 3.70 -1.16 21.98
N ILE A 40 4.36 -1.71 20.95
CA ILE A 40 5.30 -2.84 21.07
C ILE A 40 6.73 -2.33 21.26
N ALA A 41 7.12 -1.32 20.48
CA ALA A 41 8.50 -0.83 20.43
C ALA A 41 8.94 -0.13 21.70
N VAL A 42 8.09 0.73 22.28
CA VAL A 42 8.46 1.53 23.45
C VAL A 42 8.75 0.64 24.68
N PRO A 43 7.91 -0.34 25.03
CA PRO A 43 8.21 -1.25 26.15
C PRO A 43 9.45 -2.13 25.89
N LEU A 44 9.63 -2.64 24.66
CA LEU A 44 10.82 -3.41 24.30
C LEU A 44 12.09 -2.56 24.43
N PHE A 45 12.07 -1.34 23.93
CA PHE A 45 13.22 -0.44 24.05
C PHE A 45 13.51 -0.08 25.51
N GLY A 46 12.49 0.20 26.32
CA GLY A 46 12.65 0.42 27.77
C GLY A 46 13.27 -0.77 28.48
N ALA A 47 12.78 -1.99 28.19
CA ALA A 47 13.32 -3.22 28.78
C ALA A 47 14.80 -3.47 28.39
N PHE A 48 15.16 -3.23 27.13
CA PHE A 48 16.53 -3.48 26.64
C PHE A 48 17.53 -2.37 26.97
N VAL A 49 17.10 -1.10 27.07
CA VAL A 49 18.01 0.06 27.19
C VAL A 49 18.02 0.66 28.59
N LEU A 50 16.88 0.69 29.27
CA LEU A 50 16.75 1.29 30.60
C LEU A 50 16.81 0.26 31.73
N GLU A 51 16.95 -1.04 31.40
CA GLU A 51 16.87 -2.17 32.34
C GLU A 51 15.58 -2.15 33.21
N GLU A 52 14.54 -1.45 32.78
CA GLU A 52 13.24 -1.45 33.44
C GLU A 52 12.55 -2.81 33.27
N ASN A 53 11.73 -3.19 34.26
CA ASN A 53 11.09 -4.51 34.38
C ASN A 53 10.70 -5.15 33.03
N TRP A 54 11.45 -6.19 32.64
CA TRP A 54 11.24 -7.02 31.45
C TRP A 54 9.84 -7.68 31.37
N GLY A 55 9.05 -7.61 32.44
CA GLY A 55 7.81 -8.37 32.62
C GLY A 55 6.50 -7.61 32.41
N GLU A 56 6.49 -6.27 32.28
CA GLU A 56 5.23 -5.50 32.23
C GLU A 56 4.73 -5.15 30.81
N LEU A 57 4.76 -6.14 29.92
CA LEU A 57 3.80 -6.15 28.80
C LEU A 57 2.45 -6.58 29.39
N ASP A 58 1.77 -5.64 30.05
CA ASP A 58 0.45 -5.88 30.63
C ASP A 58 -0.53 -6.39 29.56
N ASN A 59 -1.41 -7.33 29.94
CA ASN A 59 -2.43 -7.95 29.10
C ASN A 59 -3.29 -6.89 28.38
N THR A 60 -3.46 -5.71 28.99
CA THR A 60 -4.13 -4.54 28.40
C THR A 60 -3.46 -4.07 27.11
N ARG A 61 -2.12 -3.99 27.07
CA ARG A 61 -1.37 -3.57 25.88
C ARG A 61 -1.42 -4.61 24.78
N LEU A 62 -1.26 -5.88 25.13
CA LEU A 62 -1.38 -6.99 24.17
C LEU A 62 -2.80 -7.05 23.56
N SER A 63 -3.83 -6.83 24.38
CA SER A 63 -5.22 -6.74 23.92
C SER A 63 -5.41 -5.54 22.99
N ALA A 64 -4.83 -4.37 23.30
CA ALA A 64 -4.89 -3.19 22.44
C ALA A 64 -4.20 -3.42 21.08
N VAL A 65 -3.03 -4.06 21.06
CA VAL A 65 -2.34 -4.47 19.81
C VAL A 65 -3.23 -5.40 19.00
N GLY A 66 -3.85 -6.40 19.64
CA GLY A 66 -4.78 -7.32 18.97
C GLY A 66 -6.00 -6.61 18.36
N ILE A 67 -6.60 -5.66 19.08
CA ILE A 67 -7.72 -4.85 18.57
C ILE A 67 -7.26 -3.99 17.39
N LEU A 68 -6.12 -3.32 17.49
CA LEU A 68 -5.59 -2.48 16.41
C LEU A 68 -5.25 -3.30 15.16
N LEU A 69 -4.76 -4.53 15.32
CA LEU A 69 -4.54 -5.47 14.23
C LEU A 69 -5.85 -5.77 13.49
N VAL A 70 -6.92 -6.08 14.22
CA VAL A 70 -8.26 -6.32 13.63
C VAL A 70 -8.77 -5.07 12.93
N VAL A 71 -8.62 -3.88 13.54
CA VAL A 71 -9.01 -2.61 12.92
C VAL A 71 -8.24 -2.36 11.63
N ALA A 72 -6.92 -2.58 11.60
CA ALA A 72 -6.11 -2.44 10.41
C ALA A 72 -6.59 -3.36 9.28
N LEU A 73 -6.87 -4.64 9.58
CA LEU A 73 -7.39 -5.61 8.62
C LEU A 73 -8.74 -5.18 8.02
N VAL A 74 -9.64 -4.63 8.85
CA VAL A 74 -10.94 -4.12 8.39
C VAL A 74 -10.74 -2.91 7.47
N LEU A 75 -9.87 -1.97 7.84
CA LEU A 75 -9.57 -0.79 7.01
C LEU A 75 -8.94 -1.17 5.67
N ASP A 76 -8.06 -2.16 5.64
CA ASP A 76 -7.46 -2.67 4.41
C ASP A 76 -8.50 -3.33 3.50
N LEU A 77 -9.43 -4.11 4.07
CA LEU A 77 -10.54 -4.68 3.32
C LEU A 77 -11.48 -3.60 2.75
N VAL A 78 -11.74 -2.53 3.50
CA VAL A 78 -12.50 -1.37 3.01
C VAL A 78 -11.74 -0.67 1.87
N SER A 79 -10.42 -0.49 2.00
CA SER A 79 -9.56 0.09 0.97
C SER A 79 -9.60 -0.71 -0.33
N PHE A 80 -9.56 -2.04 -0.23
CA PHE A 80 -9.71 -2.96 -1.35
C PHE A 80 -11.02 -2.76 -2.11
N ILE A 81 -12.14 -2.77 -1.39
CA ILE A 81 -13.47 -2.58 -1.97
C ILE A 81 -13.55 -1.22 -2.68
N LEU A 82 -13.02 -0.18 -2.05
CA LEU A 82 -12.97 1.16 -2.65
C LEU A 82 -12.08 1.22 -3.89
N ALA A 83 -10.97 0.47 -3.94
CA ALA A 83 -10.12 0.37 -5.13
C ALA A 83 -10.84 -0.33 -6.29
N ILE A 84 -11.57 -1.41 -6.03
CA ILE A 84 -12.41 -2.10 -7.03
C ILE A 84 -13.47 -1.14 -7.58
N ILE A 85 -14.22 -0.48 -6.70
CA ILE A 85 -15.30 0.45 -7.10
C ILE A 85 -14.73 1.64 -7.88
N GLY A 86 -13.63 2.23 -7.42
CA GLY A 86 -12.98 3.36 -8.09
C GLY A 86 -12.47 3.00 -9.48
N SER A 87 -11.86 1.82 -9.63
CA SER A 87 -11.36 1.35 -10.92
C SER A 87 -12.50 0.96 -11.88
N ALA A 88 -13.61 0.43 -11.38
CA ALA A 88 -14.83 0.22 -12.16
C ALA A 88 -15.37 1.54 -12.75
N LYS A 89 -15.36 2.61 -11.94
CA LYS A 89 -15.78 3.97 -12.30
C LYS A 89 -14.76 4.75 -13.16
N GLN A 90 -13.63 4.15 -13.53
CA GLN A 90 -12.55 4.77 -14.31
C GLN A 90 -11.99 6.05 -13.65
N GLU A 91 -11.97 6.09 -12.32
CA GLU A 91 -11.32 7.19 -11.60
C GLU A 91 -9.79 7.06 -11.74
N ASP A 92 -9.11 8.21 -11.88
CA ASP A 92 -7.65 8.29 -12.03
C ASP A 92 -6.97 7.49 -10.90
N PRO A 93 -6.11 6.51 -11.22
CA PRO A 93 -5.51 5.65 -10.21
C PRO A 93 -4.77 6.47 -9.15
N LYS A 94 -4.93 6.05 -7.89
CA LYS A 94 -4.37 6.73 -6.72
C LYS A 94 -2.85 6.56 -6.59
N THR A 95 -2.15 6.33 -7.69
CA THR A 95 -0.75 5.86 -7.71
C THR A 95 0.20 6.83 -7.00
N LYS A 96 -0.07 8.15 -7.03
CA LYS A 96 0.71 9.12 -6.25
C LYS A 96 0.57 8.92 -4.73
N MET A 97 -0.64 8.66 -4.26
CA MET A 97 -0.88 8.43 -2.82
C MET A 97 -0.25 7.09 -2.41
N THR A 98 -0.38 6.05 -3.24
CA THR A 98 0.25 4.74 -2.99
C THR A 98 1.77 4.87 -2.85
N ILE A 99 2.43 5.65 -3.73
CA ILE A 99 3.87 5.92 -3.62
C ILE A 99 4.21 6.59 -2.28
N ILE A 100 3.45 7.59 -1.85
CA ILE A 100 3.67 8.28 -0.57
C ILE A 100 3.52 7.31 0.60
N ILE A 101 2.46 6.51 0.61
CA ILE A 101 2.19 5.53 1.68
C ILE A 101 3.30 4.47 1.73
N LYS A 102 3.73 3.93 0.58
CA LYS A 102 4.84 2.98 0.52
C LYS A 102 6.15 3.60 1.03
N ALA A 103 6.42 4.86 0.71
CA ALA A 103 7.56 5.59 1.29
C ALA A 103 7.44 5.70 2.82
N LEU A 104 6.24 5.99 3.33
CA LEU A 104 5.95 6.05 4.76
C LEU A 104 6.01 4.68 5.44
N PHE A 105 5.94 3.56 4.70
CA PHE A 105 6.13 2.25 5.29
C PHE A 105 7.61 1.86 5.45
N ILE A 106 8.56 2.53 4.78
CA ILE A 106 9.99 2.22 4.93
C ILE A 106 10.45 2.34 6.41
N PRO A 107 10.17 3.43 7.14
CA PRO A 107 10.56 3.52 8.55
C PRO A 107 9.83 2.48 9.42
N PHE A 108 8.54 2.27 9.19
CA PHE A 108 7.75 1.24 9.88
C PHE A 108 8.42 -0.14 9.74
N PHE A 109 8.80 -0.48 8.53
CA PHE A 109 9.46 -1.71 8.17
C PHE A 109 10.85 -1.88 8.81
N LEU A 110 11.66 -0.83 8.84
CA LEU A 110 12.96 -0.83 9.52
C LEU A 110 12.80 -1.04 11.03
N ILE A 111 11.84 -0.36 11.66
CA ILE A 111 11.54 -0.55 13.09
C ILE A 111 11.07 -1.98 13.32
N ASN A 112 10.20 -2.53 12.47
CA ASN A 112 9.66 -3.88 12.63
C ASN A 112 10.77 -4.94 12.58
N ILE A 113 11.69 -4.84 11.61
CA ILE A 113 12.88 -5.70 11.53
C ILE A 113 13.73 -5.57 12.80
N THR A 114 13.94 -4.35 13.27
CA THR A 114 14.72 -4.10 14.50
C THR A 114 14.07 -4.76 15.71
N LEU A 115 12.74 -4.69 15.84
CA LEU A 115 12.00 -5.35 16.91
C LEU A 115 12.11 -6.88 16.82
N TYR A 116 12.09 -7.47 15.63
CA TYR A 116 12.34 -8.92 15.48
C TYR A 116 13.75 -9.32 15.90
N ILE A 117 14.77 -8.53 15.56
CA ILE A 117 16.15 -8.78 15.98
C ILE A 117 16.27 -8.68 17.51
N LEU A 118 15.67 -7.65 18.12
CA LEU A 118 15.65 -7.50 19.58
C LEU A 118 14.90 -8.64 20.26
N ALA A 119 13.74 -9.02 19.74
CA ALA A 119 12.99 -10.18 20.24
C ALA A 119 13.80 -11.48 20.14
N PHE A 120 14.54 -11.68 19.05
CA PHE A 120 15.45 -12.81 18.89
C PHE A 120 16.57 -12.80 19.95
N MET A 121 17.18 -11.64 20.20
CA MET A 121 18.18 -11.48 21.25
C MET A 121 17.60 -11.69 22.66
N GLY A 122 16.33 -11.36 22.91
CA GLY A 122 15.67 -11.63 24.19
C GLY A 122 15.37 -13.11 24.45
N MET A 123 15.39 -13.95 23.41
CA MET A 123 15.03 -15.37 23.47
C MET A 123 16.22 -16.33 23.62
N PHE A 124 17.37 -15.88 24.14
CA PHE A 124 18.53 -16.76 24.45
C PHE A 124 18.25 -17.81 25.54
N ASN A 125 17.04 -17.85 26.12
CA ASN A 125 16.61 -18.96 26.94
C ASN A 125 16.30 -20.20 26.06
N PRO A 126 16.89 -21.38 26.33
CA PRO A 126 16.73 -22.60 25.52
C PRO A 126 15.28 -23.03 25.29
N PHE A 127 14.37 -22.75 26.24
CA PHE A 127 12.96 -23.09 26.11
C PHE A 127 12.18 -22.10 25.22
N LEU A 128 12.55 -20.82 25.26
CA LEU A 128 11.98 -19.79 24.39
C LEU A 128 12.55 -19.85 22.97
N MET A 129 13.73 -20.43 22.79
CA MET A 129 14.37 -20.59 21.48
C MET A 129 13.51 -21.37 20.48
N TRP A 130 12.67 -22.30 20.97
CA TRP A 130 11.70 -23.04 20.15
C TRP A 130 10.55 -22.18 19.63
N ALA A 131 10.25 -21.05 20.28
CA ALA A 131 9.22 -20.12 19.82
C ALA A 131 9.73 -19.19 18.71
N ILE A 132 11.05 -19.06 18.54
CA ILE A 132 11.67 -18.15 17.56
C ILE A 132 11.22 -18.42 16.12
N PRO A 133 11.27 -19.68 15.59
CA PRO A 133 10.82 -19.94 14.23
C PRO A 133 9.36 -19.58 14.02
N LEU A 134 8.51 -19.82 15.02
CA LEU A 134 7.08 -19.50 14.96
C LEU A 134 6.86 -17.98 14.90
N VAL A 135 7.53 -17.21 15.76
CA VAL A 135 7.42 -15.74 15.79
C VAL A 135 7.95 -15.12 14.50
N MET A 136 9.09 -15.63 13.99
CA MET A 136 9.65 -15.20 12.70
C MET A 136 8.68 -15.48 11.55
N VAL A 137 8.11 -16.68 11.47
CA VAL A 137 7.16 -17.04 10.42
C VAL A 137 5.91 -16.16 10.49
N ILE A 138 5.32 -15.97 11.68
CA ILE A 138 4.16 -15.10 11.86
C ILE A 138 4.50 -13.67 11.44
N GLY A 139 5.67 -13.17 11.83
CA GLY A 139 6.10 -11.82 11.51
C GLY A 139 6.34 -11.56 10.03
N VAL A 140 6.99 -12.51 9.36
CA VAL A 140 7.18 -12.48 7.90
C VAL A 140 5.82 -12.57 7.20
N CYS A 141 4.94 -13.48 7.61
CA CYS A 141 3.60 -13.62 7.04
C CYS A 141 2.77 -12.34 7.19
N LEU A 142 2.75 -11.72 8.37
CA LEU A 142 2.06 -10.45 8.60
C LEU A 142 2.63 -9.33 7.74
N THR A 143 3.96 -9.26 7.64
CA THR A 143 4.66 -8.27 6.83
C THR A 143 4.28 -8.39 5.35
N TYR A 144 4.33 -9.60 4.80
CA TYR A 144 3.92 -9.86 3.42
C TYR A 144 2.42 -9.64 3.20
N ALA A 145 1.57 -9.94 4.19
CA ALA A 145 0.15 -9.65 4.12
C ALA A 145 -0.09 -8.15 3.98
N TYR A 146 0.58 -7.31 4.79
CA TYR A 146 0.47 -5.85 4.68
C TYR A 146 1.03 -5.30 3.37
N MET A 147 2.18 -5.81 2.92
CA MET A 147 2.71 -5.45 1.61
C MET A 147 1.70 -5.75 0.51
N PHE A 148 1.15 -6.97 0.50
CA PHE A 148 0.15 -7.38 -0.48
C PHE A 148 -1.10 -6.51 -0.44
N MET A 149 -1.62 -6.21 0.75
CA MET A 149 -2.79 -5.34 0.95
C MET A 149 -2.55 -3.92 0.46
N SER A 150 -1.37 -3.34 0.73
CA SER A 150 -1.00 -2.00 0.28
C SER A 150 -0.86 -1.88 -1.24
N SER A 151 -0.57 -3.01 -1.91
CA SER A 151 -0.33 -3.12 -3.34
C SER A 151 -1.62 -3.39 -4.14
N TRP A 152 -2.72 -3.77 -3.49
CA TRP A 152 -4.00 -4.08 -4.15
C TRP A 152 -4.51 -3.01 -5.12
N PRO A 153 -4.44 -1.70 -4.80
CA PRO A 153 -4.89 -0.67 -5.74
C PRO A 153 -4.15 -0.72 -7.09
N ASP A 154 -2.85 -0.99 -7.06
CA ASP A 154 -1.98 -1.02 -8.24
C ASP A 154 -2.18 -2.33 -9.03
N ILE A 155 -2.37 -3.47 -8.35
CA ILE A 155 -2.75 -4.76 -8.95
C ILE A 155 -4.12 -4.66 -9.65
N ILE A 156 -5.15 -4.18 -8.96
CA ILE A 156 -6.52 -4.03 -9.50
C ILE A 156 -6.51 -3.10 -10.71
N TYR A 157 -5.76 -2.00 -10.62
CA TYR A 157 -5.63 -1.06 -11.70
C TYR A 157 -5.03 -1.72 -12.95
N MET A 158 -3.94 -2.47 -12.81
CA MET A 158 -3.31 -3.17 -13.93
C MET A 158 -4.26 -4.19 -14.56
N LEU A 159 -4.97 -4.96 -13.73
CA LEU A 159 -5.90 -5.99 -14.19
C LEU A 159 -7.03 -5.37 -15.02
N ILE A 160 -7.61 -4.27 -14.56
CA ILE A 160 -8.66 -3.55 -15.29
C ILE A 160 -8.11 -2.85 -16.53
N TYR A 161 -6.90 -2.29 -16.48
CA TYR A 161 -6.24 -1.72 -17.67
C TYR A 161 -6.07 -2.78 -18.75
N THR A 162 -5.57 -3.98 -18.42
CA THR A 162 -5.40 -5.08 -19.37
C THR A 162 -6.73 -5.53 -19.95
N ILE A 163 -7.77 -5.69 -19.13
CA ILE A 163 -9.11 -6.10 -19.59
C ILE A 163 -9.73 -5.05 -20.51
N LYS A 164 -9.75 -3.77 -20.10
CA LYS A 164 -10.44 -2.70 -20.83
C LYS A 164 -9.69 -2.25 -22.09
N SER A 165 -8.36 -2.14 -22.02
CA SER A 165 -7.58 -1.69 -23.17
C SER A 165 -7.37 -2.79 -24.22
N LYS A 166 -7.60 -4.07 -23.85
CA LYS A 166 -7.22 -5.26 -24.64
C LYS A 166 -5.76 -5.25 -25.10
N ARG A 167 -4.90 -4.42 -24.47
CA ARG A 167 -3.47 -4.33 -24.79
C ARG A 167 -2.69 -5.21 -23.82
N ARG A 168 -1.59 -5.76 -24.33
CA ARG A 168 -0.61 -6.43 -23.47
C ARG A 168 -0.03 -5.40 -22.49
N PRO A 169 0.07 -5.73 -21.19
CA PRO A 169 0.72 -4.85 -20.23
C PRO A 169 2.17 -4.60 -20.66
N LYS A 170 2.62 -3.34 -20.55
CA LYS A 170 4.02 -2.99 -20.84
C LYS A 170 4.93 -3.72 -19.86
N LEU A 171 6.15 -4.06 -20.29
CA LEU A 171 7.15 -4.71 -19.44
C LEU A 171 7.37 -3.94 -18.13
N GLY A 172 7.37 -2.60 -18.16
CA GLY A 172 7.50 -1.76 -16.97
C GLY A 172 6.35 -1.92 -15.96
N MET A 173 5.13 -2.23 -16.41
CA MET A 173 4.02 -2.55 -15.50
C MET A 173 4.24 -3.91 -14.85
N VAL A 174 4.63 -4.93 -15.61
CA VAL A 174 4.88 -6.28 -15.10
C VAL A 174 6.02 -6.29 -14.09
N LEU A 175 7.15 -5.64 -14.42
CA LEU A 175 8.27 -5.46 -13.48
C LEU A 175 7.84 -4.66 -12.26
N GLY A 176 7.00 -3.66 -12.45
CA GLY A 176 6.39 -2.89 -11.36
C GLY A 176 5.65 -3.79 -10.38
N LEU A 177 4.78 -4.68 -10.88
CA LEU A 177 4.04 -5.66 -10.08
C LEU A 177 4.97 -6.58 -9.29
N VAL A 178 6.00 -7.10 -9.95
CA VAL A 178 6.98 -8.00 -9.31
C VAL A 178 7.69 -7.28 -8.17
N PHE A 179 8.09 -6.03 -8.38
CA PHE A 179 8.73 -5.21 -7.36
C PHE A 179 7.83 -4.88 -6.18
N GLU A 180 6.50 -4.86 -6.35
CA GLU A 180 5.56 -4.67 -5.24
C GLU A 180 5.61 -5.76 -4.16
N PHE A 181 6.25 -6.90 -4.45
CA PHE A 181 6.46 -8.00 -3.50
C PHE A 181 7.83 -7.95 -2.81
N PHE A 182 8.65 -6.94 -3.07
CA PHE A 182 9.97 -6.76 -2.46
C PHE A 182 9.98 -5.54 -1.54
N PHE A 183 10.25 -5.79 -0.26
CA PHE A 183 10.06 -4.89 0.89
C PHE A 183 10.44 -3.41 0.74
N VAL A 184 11.55 -3.12 0.05
CA VAL A 184 12.05 -1.74 -0.18
C VAL A 184 11.91 -1.33 -1.65
N ILE A 185 11.75 -2.31 -2.53
CA ILE A 185 11.67 -2.10 -3.98
C ILE A 185 10.21 -1.87 -4.39
N ASP A 186 9.25 -2.11 -3.51
CA ASP A 186 7.82 -1.91 -3.75
C ASP A 186 7.47 -0.47 -4.13
N ILE A 187 8.16 0.52 -3.57
CA ILE A 187 8.04 1.92 -3.97
C ILE A 187 8.50 2.14 -5.42
N VAL A 188 9.59 1.47 -5.83
CA VAL A 188 10.07 1.48 -7.22
C VAL A 188 9.03 0.83 -8.12
N GLY A 189 8.39 -0.25 -7.65
CA GLY A 189 7.27 -0.90 -8.30
C GLY A 189 6.12 0.07 -8.59
N ALA A 190 5.64 0.75 -7.56
CA ALA A 190 4.57 1.74 -7.67
C ALA A 190 4.96 2.92 -8.60
N ILE A 191 6.22 3.37 -8.56
CA ILE A 191 6.74 4.41 -9.47
C ILE A 191 6.70 3.94 -10.93
N LEU A 192 7.14 2.71 -11.21
CA LEU A 192 7.13 2.12 -12.54
C LEU A 192 5.70 1.99 -13.09
N ILE A 193 4.76 1.54 -12.27
CA ILE A 193 3.34 1.44 -12.63
C ILE A 193 2.77 2.83 -12.95
N ASN A 194 3.06 3.84 -12.12
CA ASN A 194 2.63 5.23 -12.35
C ASN A 194 3.20 5.82 -13.64
N LYS A 195 4.49 5.60 -13.91
CA LYS A 195 5.15 6.09 -15.13
C LYS A 195 4.54 5.44 -16.36
N ALA A 196 4.41 4.11 -16.36
CA ALA A 196 3.82 3.36 -17.46
C ALA A 196 2.35 3.76 -17.69
N TYR A 197 1.62 4.12 -16.63
CA TYR A 197 0.26 4.65 -16.73
C TYR A 197 0.22 5.98 -17.49
N LYS A 198 1.02 6.97 -17.06
CA LYS A 198 1.05 8.30 -17.71
C LYS A 198 1.38 8.21 -19.19
N GLU A 199 2.35 7.37 -19.54
CA GLU A 199 2.70 7.13 -20.95
C GLU A 199 1.54 6.51 -21.73
N SER A 200 0.82 5.57 -21.12
CA SER A 200 -0.32 4.90 -21.76
C SER A 200 -1.49 5.86 -21.96
N LEU A 201 -1.74 6.75 -21.00
CA LEU A 201 -2.76 7.80 -21.09
C LEU A 201 -2.41 8.81 -22.19
N ALA A 202 -1.15 9.25 -22.26
CA ALA A 202 -0.68 10.16 -23.31
C ALA A 202 -0.88 9.58 -24.72
N VAL A 203 -0.61 8.29 -24.91
CA VAL A 203 -0.87 7.59 -26.19
C VAL A 203 -2.36 7.55 -26.53
N LEU A 204 -3.23 7.30 -25.54
CA LEU A 204 -4.68 7.26 -25.77
C LEU A 204 -5.23 8.65 -26.12
N ILE A 205 -4.79 9.71 -25.44
CA ILE A 205 -5.18 11.09 -25.73
C ILE A 205 -4.73 11.48 -27.15
N ASN A 206 -3.49 11.19 -27.51
CA ASN A 206 -2.98 11.48 -28.86
C ASN A 206 -3.74 10.71 -29.95
N LYS A 207 -4.17 9.47 -29.68
CA LYS A 207 -4.97 8.68 -30.63
C LYS A 207 -6.36 9.29 -30.81
N ALA A 208 -7.06 9.59 -29.70
CA ALA A 208 -8.38 10.21 -29.75
C ALA A 208 -8.36 11.59 -30.43
N TYR A 209 -7.30 12.37 -30.19
CA TYR A 209 -7.09 13.65 -30.86
C TYR A 209 -6.94 13.48 -32.38
N LYS A 210 -6.13 12.51 -32.84
CA LYS A 210 -5.99 12.21 -34.28
C LYS A 210 -7.31 11.76 -34.91
N GLU A 211 -8.03 10.84 -34.26
CA GLU A 211 -9.33 10.36 -34.73
C GLU A 211 -10.35 11.52 -34.85
N SER A 212 -10.36 12.45 -33.89
CA SER A 212 -11.23 13.64 -33.98
C SER A 212 -10.87 14.59 -35.13
N LEU A 213 -9.58 14.71 -35.46
CA LEU A 213 -9.13 15.53 -36.58
C LEU A 213 -9.52 14.90 -37.91
N GLU A 214 -9.45 13.58 -38.03
CA GLU A 214 -9.85 12.83 -39.23
C GLU A 214 -11.37 12.87 -39.47
N GLU A 215 -12.20 12.92 -38.42
CA GLU A 215 -13.65 13.08 -38.54
C GLU A 215 -14.09 14.50 -38.96
N THR A 216 -13.19 15.50 -38.89
CA THR A 216 -13.52 16.90 -39.21
C THR A 216 -13.11 17.30 -40.65
N VAL A 217 -12.42 16.43 -41.38
CA VAL A 217 -11.96 16.63 -42.77
C VAL A 217 -12.86 15.86 -43.72
#